data_AF-A0A817Z907-F1
#
_entry.id   AF-A0A817Z907-F1
#
_cell.length_a   1.000
_cell.length_b   1.000
_cell.length_c   1.000
_cell.angle_alpha   90.00
_cell.angle_beta   90.00
_cell.angle_gamma   90.00
#
_symmetry.space_group_name_H-M   'P 1'
#
loop_
_entity.id
_entity.type
_entity.pdbx_description
1 polymer ?
#
loop_
_entity_poly.entity_id
_entity_poly.type
_entity_poly.pdbx_seq_one_letter_code
_entity_poly.pdbx_strand_id
1 'polypeptide(L)'
;MNSKLVNLDRVPAFCAHVNVNGIQRTKEDYIRQQITTIFSSNTFESLLVNVEQLRTKLLQMGCFRDITVIIDKAQDSKVENSYDITYITEEHRPISGGMNTAVGQNEGSLVSKSKQFKLICKALN
;
A
#
# COMPACT_ATOMS: atom_id res chain seq x y z
N MET A 1 28.53 15.39 8.51
CA MET A 1 27.78 14.14 8.77
C MET A 1 28.33 13.08 7.84
N ASN A 2 29.12 12.14 8.36
CA ASN A 2 29.68 11.04 7.57
C ASN A 2 28.58 10.01 7.31
N SER A 3 27.89 10.11 6.18
CA SER A 3 27.12 8.98 5.66
C SER A 3 28.13 7.95 5.17
N LYS A 4 28.49 6.99 6.04
CA LYS A 4 29.13 5.74 5.59
C LYS A 4 28.26 5.22 4.44
N LEU A 5 28.86 5.05 3.27
CA LEU A 5 28.22 4.38 2.13
C LEU A 5 28.02 2.93 2.55
N VAL A 6 26.88 2.64 3.20
CA VAL A 6 26.49 1.28 3.56
C VAL A 6 26.00 0.65 2.27
N ASN A 7 26.73 -0.36 1.80
CA ASN A 7 26.29 -1.18 0.68
C ASN A 7 25.19 -2.13 1.19
N LEU A 8 23.94 -1.82 0.84
CA LEU A 8 22.73 -2.52 1.34
C LEU A 8 22.59 -3.93 0.75
N ASP A 9 23.24 -4.19 -0.38
CA ASP A 9 23.21 -5.45 -1.12
C ASP A 9 23.90 -6.58 -0.31
N ARG A 10 24.83 -6.21 0.56
CA ARG A 10 25.58 -7.15 1.41
C ARG A 10 24.97 -7.36 2.79
N VAL A 11 23.91 -6.62 3.14
CA VAL A 11 23.25 -6.75 4.43
C VAL A 11 22.16 -7.83 4.29
N PRO A 12 22.33 -9.02 4.92
CA PRO A 12 21.28 -10.03 4.91
C PRO A 12 20.07 -9.47 5.67
N ALA A 13 18.90 -9.58 5.06
CA ALA A 13 17.66 -9.14 5.67
C ALA A 13 16.53 -10.06 5.27
N PHE A 14 15.74 -10.47 6.25
CA PHE A 14 14.62 -11.39 6.05
C PHE A 14 13.34 -10.78 6.59
N CYS A 15 12.22 -11.02 5.91
CA CYS A 15 10.91 -10.64 6.42
C CYS A 15 10.39 -11.72 7.36
N ALA A 16 10.15 -11.39 8.63
CA ALA A 16 9.53 -12.32 9.59
C ALA A 16 8.00 -12.23 9.51
N HIS A 17 7.44 -11.03 9.71
CA HIS A 17 6.00 -10.82 9.69
C HIS A 17 5.63 -9.67 8.75
N VAL A 18 4.46 -9.82 8.12
CA VAL A 18 3.82 -8.74 7.36
C VAL A 18 2.46 -8.47 7.97
N ASN A 19 2.29 -7.26 8.50
CA ASN A 19 1.04 -6.79 9.08
C ASN A 19 0.41 -5.77 8.14
N VAL A 20 -0.91 -5.87 7.92
CA VAL A 20 -1.65 -4.87 7.16
C VAL A 20 -2.79 -4.33 8.02
N ASN A 21 -2.68 -3.06 8.37
CA ASN A 21 -3.59 -2.34 9.24
C ASN A 21 -4.43 -1.35 8.43
N GLY A 22 -5.58 -0.95 8.97
CA GLY A 22 -6.47 0.04 8.34
C GLY A 22 -7.41 -0.54 7.28
N ILE A 23 -7.41 -1.86 7.09
CA ILE A 23 -8.41 -2.57 6.30
C ILE A 23 -9.72 -2.59 7.10
N GLN A 24 -10.81 -2.19 6.44
CA GLN A 24 -12.14 -2.18 7.06
C GLN A 24 -13.16 -2.88 6.16
N ARG A 25 -13.04 -2.70 4.85
CA ARG A 25 -14.00 -3.20 3.86
C ARG A 25 -13.33 -4.14 2.87
N THR A 26 -12.06 -3.93 2.57
CA THR A 26 -11.33 -4.75 1.60
C THR A 26 -11.17 -6.17 2.14
N LYS A 27 -11.48 -7.19 1.34
CA LYS A 27 -11.28 -8.57 1.78
C LYS A 27 -9.80 -8.89 1.88
N GLU A 28 -9.41 -9.49 3.00
CA GLU A 28 -8.02 -9.84 3.29
C GLU A 28 -7.42 -10.81 2.26
N ASP A 29 -8.22 -11.68 1.65
CA ASP A 29 -7.75 -12.68 0.69
C ASP A 29 -7.11 -12.05 -0.55
N TYR A 30 -7.62 -10.90 -1.02
CA TYR A 30 -7.00 -10.18 -2.13
C TYR A 30 -5.63 -9.62 -1.76
N ILE A 31 -5.44 -9.25 -0.49
CA ILE A 31 -4.20 -8.67 0.01
C ILE A 31 -3.18 -9.79 0.24
N ARG A 32 -3.61 -10.92 0.84
CA ARG A 32 -2.76 -12.11 1.08
C ARG A 32 -2.08 -12.61 -0.19
N GLN A 33 -2.78 -12.63 -1.33
CA GLN A 33 -2.20 -13.06 -2.61
C GLN A 33 -1.01 -12.20 -3.03
N GLN A 34 -1.04 -10.89 -2.73
CA GLN A 34 0.01 -9.96 -3.14
C GLN A 34 1.24 -9.99 -2.20
N ILE A 35 1.02 -10.25 -0.90
CA ILE A 35 2.07 -10.23 0.14
C ILE A 35 3.15 -11.29 -0.08
N THR A 36 2.83 -12.40 -0.73
CA THR A 36 3.74 -13.55 -0.95
C THR A 36 5.11 -13.16 -1.52
N THR A 37 5.17 -12.08 -2.29
CA THR A 37 6.39 -11.58 -2.95
C THR A 37 7.43 -10.97 -2.01
N ILE A 38 7.08 -10.59 -0.78
CA ILE A 38 8.03 -9.97 0.17
C ILE A 38 8.91 -11.03 0.84
N PHE A 39 8.35 -12.22 1.09
CA PHE A 39 9.03 -13.29 1.81
C PHE A 39 10.19 -13.93 1.03
N SER A 40 10.32 -13.67 -0.27
CA SER A 40 11.42 -14.18 -1.10
C SER A 40 12.70 -13.32 -1.05
N SER A 41 12.69 -12.21 -0.29
CA SER A 41 13.81 -11.28 -0.16
C SER A 41 14.91 -11.83 0.75
N ASN A 42 16.17 -11.75 0.33
CA ASN A 42 17.34 -12.22 1.11
C ASN A 42 18.29 -11.08 1.52
N THR A 43 18.17 -9.91 0.91
CA THR A 43 19.02 -8.73 1.15
C THR A 43 18.15 -7.54 1.53
N PHE A 44 18.72 -6.57 2.27
CA PHE A 44 17.95 -5.39 2.66
C PHE A 44 17.51 -4.55 1.45
N GLU A 45 18.33 -4.48 0.41
CA GLU A 45 17.97 -3.83 -0.86
C GLU A 45 16.77 -4.51 -1.52
N SER A 46 16.81 -5.85 -1.69
CA SER A 46 15.70 -6.60 -2.29
C SER A 46 14.43 -6.49 -1.46
N LEU A 47 14.55 -6.49 -0.13
CA LEU A 47 13.43 -6.27 0.78
C LEU A 47 12.77 -4.91 0.55
N LEU A 48 13.56 -3.84 0.49
CA LEU A 48 13.05 -2.48 0.27
C LEU A 48 12.36 -2.35 -1.10
N VAL A 49 12.97 -2.92 -2.14
CA VAL A 49 12.39 -2.93 -3.49
C VAL A 49 11.06 -3.68 -3.50
N ASN A 50 11.01 -4.88 -2.90
CA ASN A 50 9.81 -5.71 -2.86
C ASN A 50 8.69 -5.05 -2.03
N VAL A 51 9.06 -4.38 -0.94
CA VAL A 51 8.13 -3.62 -0.10
C VAL A 51 7.46 -2.49 -0.88
N GLU A 52 8.23 -1.70 -1.64
CA GLU A 52 7.70 -0.59 -2.43
C GLU A 52 6.91 -1.09 -3.65
N GLN A 53 7.34 -2.20 -4.26
CA GLN A 53 6.57 -2.86 -5.31
C GLN A 53 5.21 -3.35 -4.81
N LEU A 54 5.16 -3.96 -3.63
CA LEU A 54 3.89 -4.37 -3.02
C LEU A 54 3.01 -3.16 -2.74
N ARG A 55 3.56 -2.10 -2.14
CA ARG A 55 2.84 -0.84 -1.90
C ARG A 55 2.21 -0.30 -3.18
N THR A 56 2.97 -0.26 -4.26
CA THR A 56 2.50 0.19 -5.58
C THR A 56 1.39 -0.71 -6.10
N LYS A 57 1.52 -2.04 -6.00
CA LYS A 57 0.47 -2.99 -6.40
C LYS A 57 -0.82 -2.79 -5.59
N LEU A 58 -0.72 -2.60 -4.28
CA LEU A 58 -1.87 -2.36 -3.40
C LEU A 58 -2.57 -1.04 -3.76
N LEU A 59 -1.82 0.02 -4.07
CA LEU A 59 -2.39 1.28 -4.56
C LEU A 59 -3.08 1.10 -5.92
N GLN A 60 -2.47 0.33 -6.83
CA GLN A 60 -3.04 0.04 -8.16
C GLN A 60 -4.35 -0.77 -8.11
N MET A 61 -4.58 -1.55 -7.03
CA MET A 61 -5.87 -2.21 -6.82
C MET A 61 -7.03 -1.22 -6.64
N GLY A 62 -6.74 0.06 -6.37
CA GLY A 62 -7.73 1.14 -6.26
C GLY A 62 -8.64 1.05 -5.03
N CYS A 63 -8.28 0.23 -4.05
CA CYS A 63 -8.99 0.08 -2.78
C CYS A 63 -8.49 1.08 -1.72
N PHE A 64 -7.21 1.46 -1.81
CA PHE A 64 -6.54 2.32 -0.84
C PHE A 64 -6.20 3.67 -1.46
N ARG A 65 -6.48 4.74 -0.72
CA ARG A 65 -6.11 6.12 -1.03
C ARG A 65 -4.64 6.39 -0.73
N ASP A 66 -4.19 5.91 0.42
CA ASP A 66 -2.82 6.06 0.87
C ASP A 66 -2.36 4.81 1.62
N ILE A 67 -1.06 4.56 1.58
CA ILE A 67 -0.41 3.44 2.25
C ILE A 67 0.93 3.93 2.81
N THR A 68 1.05 3.90 4.12
CA THR A 68 2.29 4.13 4.85
C THR A 68 2.93 2.80 5.21
N VAL A 69 4.24 2.67 5.03
CA VAL A 69 4.99 1.46 5.36
C VAL A 69 5.95 1.74 6.49
N ILE A 70 5.96 0.87 7.49
CA ILE A 70 6.90 0.89 8.61
C ILE A 70 7.71 -0.40 8.56
N ILE A 71 9.03 -0.26 8.60
CA ILE A 71 9.97 -1.39 8.64
C ILE A 71 10.68 -1.33 9.98
N ASP A 72 10.36 -2.29 10.85
CA ASP A 72 10.94 -2.40 12.18
C ASP A 72 11.75 -3.68 12.31
N LYS A 73 12.72 -3.71 13.22
CA LYS A 73 13.46 -4.94 13.52
C LYS A 73 12.56 -5.89 14.32
N ALA A 74 12.47 -7.14 13.88
CA ALA A 74 11.67 -8.14 14.59
C ALA A 74 12.32 -8.49 15.94
N GLN A 75 11.56 -8.37 17.03
CA GLN A 75 12.03 -8.70 18.38
C GLN A 75 11.83 -10.19 18.70
N ASP A 76 10.78 -10.80 18.14
CA ASP A 76 10.34 -12.16 18.49
C ASP A 76 10.87 -13.25 17.54
N SER A 77 11.68 -12.88 16.56
CA SER A 77 12.19 -13.81 15.56
C SER A 77 13.52 -14.44 16.00
N LYS A 78 13.63 -15.75 15.81
CA LYS A 78 14.86 -16.51 16.06
C LYS A 78 15.96 -16.23 15.04
N VAL A 79 15.62 -15.62 13.91
CA VAL A 79 16.53 -15.35 12.79
C VAL A 79 17.13 -13.96 12.96
N GLU A 80 18.46 -13.86 12.96
CA GLU A 80 19.14 -12.57 13.00
C GLU A 80 18.83 -11.74 11.73
N ASN A 81 18.77 -10.41 11.89
CA ASN A 81 18.42 -9.47 10.81
C ASN A 81 17.06 -9.72 10.16
N SER A 82 16.10 -10.17 10.97
CA SER A 82 14.71 -10.23 10.57
C SER A 82 13.98 -8.91 10.86
N TYR A 83 13.05 -8.59 9.99
CA TYR A 83 12.28 -7.35 10.02
C TYR A 83 10.79 -7.66 9.98
N ASP A 84 10.03 -6.86 10.71
CA ASP A 84 8.59 -6.83 10.67
C ASP A 84 8.15 -5.64 9.82
N ILE A 85 7.30 -5.92 8.83
CA ILE A 85 6.83 -4.91 7.88
C ILE A 85 5.36 -4.65 8.17
N THR A 86 5.03 -3.41 8.51
CA THR A 86 3.66 -3.00 8.78
C THR A 86 3.18 -2.00 7.73
N TYR A 87 2.12 -2.37 7.01
CA TYR A 87 1.41 -1.51 6.07
C TYR A 87 0.22 -0.87 6.77
N ILE A 88 0.24 0.45 6.95
CA ILE A 88 -0.89 1.23 7.45
C ILE A 88 -1.61 1.79 6.24
N THR A 89 -2.84 1.33 6.00
CA THR A 89 -3.63 1.67 4.82
C THR A 89 -4.78 2.61 5.16
N GLU A 90 -5.08 3.54 4.25
CA GLU A 90 -6.30 4.35 4.28
C GLU A 90 -7.19 3.96 3.10
N GLU A 91 -8.34 3.35 3.35
CA GLU A 91 -9.30 2.98 2.30
C GLU A 91 -9.98 4.19 1.65
N HIS A 92 -10.31 4.08 0.36
CA HIS A 92 -11.10 5.12 -0.31
C HIS A 92 -12.47 5.29 0.33
N ARG A 93 -12.92 6.54 0.44
CA ARG A 93 -14.30 6.84 0.83
C ARG A 93 -15.25 6.26 -0.23
N PRO A 94 -16.38 5.66 0.19
CA PRO A 94 -17.28 4.95 -0.72
C PRO A 94 -17.92 5.84 -1.80
N ILE A 95 -17.97 7.16 -1.58
CA ILE A 95 -18.56 8.12 -2.53
C ILE A 95 -17.66 9.36 -2.59
N SER A 96 -17.23 9.72 -3.80
CA SER A 96 -16.59 11.00 -4.09
C SER A 96 -17.40 11.71 -5.19
N GLY A 97 -18.07 12.80 -4.84
CA GLY A 97 -18.85 13.62 -5.77
C GLY A 97 -18.21 14.99 -5.95
N GLY A 98 -18.11 15.46 -7.19
CA GLY A 98 -17.65 16.81 -7.51
C GLY A 98 -18.62 17.49 -8.48
N MET A 99 -19.15 18.65 -8.10
CA MET A 99 -19.94 19.51 -8.98
C MET A 99 -19.03 20.61 -9.50
N ASN A 100 -18.83 20.68 -10.83
CA ASN A 100 -18.12 21.78 -11.47
C ASN A 100 -19.12 22.58 -12.30
N THR A 101 -19.26 23.88 -12.01
CA THR A 101 -20.04 24.82 -12.82
C THR A 101 -19.08 25.69 -13.62
N ALA A 102 -19.08 25.54 -14.94
CA ALA A 102 -18.36 26.43 -15.84
C ALA A 102 -19.36 27.45 -16.40
N VAL A 103 -19.13 28.74 -16.11
CA VAL A 103 -19.92 29.84 -16.66
C VAL A 103 -19.09 30.51 -17.75
N GLY A 104 -19.43 30.23 -19.01
CA GLY A 104 -18.85 30.90 -20.19
C GLY A 104 -19.88 31.82 -20.84
N GLN A 105 -19.42 32.85 -21.54
CA GLN A 105 -20.26 33.78 -22.30
C GLN A 105 -21.14 33.00 -23.30
N ASN A 106 -22.39 32.79 -22.90
CA ASN A 106 -23.54 32.31 -23.68
C ASN A 106 -23.93 30.81 -23.66
N GLU A 107 -23.32 29.94 -22.87
CA GLU A 107 -23.89 28.61 -22.55
C GLU A 107 -23.55 28.21 -21.10
N GLY A 108 -24.57 28.04 -20.26
CA GLY A 108 -24.39 27.50 -18.91
C GLY A 108 -24.29 25.99 -18.97
N SER A 109 -23.11 25.43 -18.70
CA SER A 109 -22.94 23.97 -18.62
C SER A 109 -22.70 23.53 -17.17
N LEU A 110 -23.60 22.67 -16.67
CA LEU A 110 -23.44 21.97 -15.39
C LEU A 110 -22.85 20.59 -15.67
N VAL A 111 -21.62 20.35 -15.23
CA VAL A 111 -20.99 19.02 -15.33
C VAL A 111 -20.92 18.42 -13.93
N SER A 112 -21.83 17.49 -13.64
CA SER A 112 -21.78 16.67 -12.43
C SER A 112 -20.92 15.43 -12.70
N LYS A 113 -19.79 15.29 -12.00
CA LYS A 113 -18.96 14.07 -12.05
C LYS A 113 -19.12 13.33 -10.73
N SER A 114 -19.85 12.23 -10.75
CA SER A 114 -19.86 11.26 -9.65
C SER A 114 -18.83 10.17 -9.95
N LYS A 115 -17.78 10.06 -9.11
CA LYS A 115 -16.82 8.95 -9.19
C LYS A 115 -17.18 7.95 -8.09
N GLN A 116 -17.85 6.88 -8.48
CA GLN A 116 -18.04 5.74 -7.59
C GLN A 116 -16.70 5.00 -7.51
N PHE A 117 -16.07 4.99 -6.34
CA PHE A 117 -14.98 4.05 -6.09
C PHE A 117 -15.59 2.66 -6.01
N LYS A 118 -15.11 1.79 -6.90
CA LYS A 118 -15.63 0.45 -7.14
C LYS A 118 -15.85 -0.26 -5.79
N LEU A 119 -17.10 -0.55 -5.46
CA LEU A 119 -17.54 -1.32 -4.28
C LEU A 119 -17.07 -2.80 -4.35
N ILE A 120 -15.90 -3.10 -4.92
CA ILE A 120 -15.32 -4.46 -4.97
C ILE A 120 -15.24 -5.05 -3.55
N CYS A 121 -15.08 -4.18 -2.55
CA CYS A 121 -15.03 -4.55 -1.15
C CYS A 121 -16.36 -5.08 -0.57
N LYS A 122 -17.52 -4.88 -1.22
CA LYS A 122 -18.84 -5.24 -0.66
C LYS A 122 -19.75 -6.07 -1.58
N ALA A 123 -19.28 -6.45 -2.77
CA ALA A 123 -20.12 -7.10 -3.79
C ALA A 123 -19.92 -8.62 -3.92
N LEU A 124 -19.20 -9.27 -3.00
CA LEU A 124 -19.10 -10.73 -2.99
C LEU A 124 -19.31 -11.24 -1.56
N ASN A 125 -20.42 -11.95 -1.37
CA ASN A 125 -21.06 -12.44 -0.14
C ASN A 125 -21.84 -11.39 0.64
#